data_AF-A0AAF0EJV9-F1
#
_entry.id   AF-A0AAF0EJV9-F1
#
_cell.length_a   1.000
_cell.length_b   1.000
_cell.length_c   1.000
_cell.angle_alpha   90.00
_cell.angle_beta   90.00
_cell.angle_gamma   90.00
#
_symmetry.space_group_name_H-M   'P 1'
#
loop_
_entity.id
_entity.type
_entity.pdbx_description
1 polymer ?
#
loop_
_entity_poly.entity_id
_entity_poly.type
_entity_poly.pdbx_seq_one_letter_code
_entity_poly.pdbx_strand_id
1 'polypeptide(L)'
;MSRAPDDDAVTQCLALLLQSPPGQRKNVLMDVQGILSTYLTADEVAARARSVLEQHAHEQLLQVPIQLDGQKDEAILCSSAKMDDEYIHPRLPCRFTYDHVQETIGEVTACPKPTDAKERLRAAVDEKLSQYVYEYYHTGMSLTFAQGSVAAESAEPTQNEDGNDSLGTHPASDVPFTLTLHIVGNKYNLRNFWAGRWRSTYVVDVNARTFSHAQIQIQTHYFENGNVQMHGTCQPSLPTLIDTEDLPDAILSAICAYEQAYQGQLCEAVSRLRDSAFKALRRTLPITRQKIDWDKVVSYKLGSELANK
;
A
#
# COMPACT_ATOMS: atom_id res chain seq x y z
N MET A 1 -11.09 -40.83 -10.87
CA MET A 1 -11.97 -39.65 -10.93
C MET A 1 -11.47 -38.66 -9.91
N SER A 2 -10.71 -37.65 -10.32
CA SER A 2 -10.23 -36.61 -9.40
C SER A 2 -11.42 -35.73 -9.05
N ARG A 3 -11.72 -35.61 -7.75
CA ARG A 3 -12.79 -34.74 -7.23
C ARG A 3 -12.46 -33.31 -7.64
N ALA A 4 -13.40 -32.62 -8.28
CA ALA A 4 -13.26 -31.19 -8.56
C ALA A 4 -12.92 -30.46 -7.24
N PRO A 5 -12.05 -29.45 -7.28
CA PRO A 5 -11.66 -28.75 -6.08
C PRO A 5 -12.89 -28.03 -5.55
N ASP A 6 -13.02 -28.01 -4.22
CA ASP A 6 -14.05 -27.20 -3.59
C ASP A 6 -13.87 -25.73 -4.01
N ASP A 7 -14.95 -25.00 -4.18
CA ASP A 7 -14.90 -23.59 -4.61
C ASP A 7 -14.13 -22.73 -3.58
N ASP A 8 -14.16 -23.17 -2.32
CA ASP A 8 -13.32 -22.67 -1.23
C ASP A 8 -11.81 -22.84 -1.50
N ALA A 9 -11.38 -23.99 -2.01
CA ALA A 9 -9.97 -24.24 -2.31
C ALA A 9 -9.45 -23.36 -3.45
N VAL A 10 -10.28 -23.12 -4.48
CA VAL A 10 -9.97 -22.17 -5.55
C VAL A 10 -9.83 -20.76 -4.99
N THR A 11 -10.77 -20.35 -4.14
CA THR A 11 -10.76 -19.03 -3.49
C THR A 11 -9.50 -18.82 -2.65
N GLN A 12 -9.09 -19.81 -1.87
CA GLN A 12 -7.85 -19.78 -1.09
C GLN A 12 -6.60 -19.69 -1.97
N CYS A 13 -6.57 -20.40 -3.10
CA CYS A 13 -5.45 -20.30 -4.05
C CYS A 13 -5.36 -18.89 -4.66
N LEU A 14 -6.50 -18.29 -5.02
CA LEU A 14 -6.54 -16.93 -5.55
C LEU A 14 -6.10 -15.90 -4.51
N ALA A 15 -6.42 -16.09 -3.22
CA ALA A 15 -6.00 -15.20 -2.14
C ALA A 15 -4.46 -15.06 -2.01
N LEU A 16 -3.68 -16.02 -2.52
CA LEU A 16 -2.21 -15.91 -2.60
C LEU A 16 -1.76 -14.70 -3.44
N LEU A 17 -2.58 -14.26 -4.40
CA LEU A 17 -2.30 -13.09 -5.23
C LEU A 17 -2.17 -11.81 -4.40
N LEU A 18 -2.93 -11.68 -3.30
CA LEU A 18 -2.84 -10.53 -2.38
C LEU A 18 -1.47 -10.42 -1.71
N GLN A 19 -0.78 -11.55 -1.56
CA GLN A 19 0.54 -11.63 -0.92
C GLN A 19 1.70 -11.54 -1.91
N SER A 20 1.42 -11.19 -3.17
CA SER A 20 2.46 -11.08 -4.20
C SER A 20 3.53 -10.06 -3.81
N PRO A 21 4.82 -10.42 -3.81
CA PRO A 21 5.89 -9.46 -3.59
C PRO A 21 5.93 -8.38 -4.68
N PRO A 22 6.52 -7.20 -4.41
CA PRO A 22 6.60 -6.12 -5.38
C PRO A 22 7.30 -6.58 -6.67
N GLY A 23 6.66 -6.34 -7.81
CA GLY A 23 7.15 -6.72 -9.13
C GLY A 23 6.98 -8.21 -9.51
N GLN A 24 6.39 -9.04 -8.65
CA GLN A 24 6.31 -10.50 -8.88
C GLN A 24 4.89 -11.02 -9.12
N ARG A 25 3.89 -10.14 -9.17
CA ARG A 25 2.47 -10.50 -9.29
C ARG A 25 2.17 -11.38 -10.51
N LYS A 26 2.74 -11.07 -11.68
CA LYS A 26 2.57 -11.89 -12.89
C LYS A 26 3.11 -13.31 -12.70
N ASN A 27 4.24 -13.47 -12.03
CA ASN A 27 4.80 -14.79 -11.71
C ASN A 27 3.87 -15.56 -10.79
N VAL A 28 3.38 -14.93 -9.71
CA VAL A 28 2.45 -15.57 -8.77
C VAL A 28 1.15 -15.97 -9.46
N LEU A 29 0.62 -15.15 -10.38
CA LEU A 29 -0.56 -15.50 -11.17
C LEU A 29 -0.32 -16.72 -12.07
N MET A 30 0.83 -16.79 -12.74
CA MET A 30 1.21 -17.96 -13.54
C MET A 30 1.35 -19.21 -12.67
N ASP A 31 1.93 -19.09 -11.47
CA ASP A 31 2.07 -20.20 -10.53
C ASP A 31 0.69 -20.70 -10.05
N VAL A 32 -0.22 -19.79 -9.69
CA VAL A 32 -1.60 -20.12 -9.31
C VAL A 32 -2.36 -20.78 -10.45
N GLN A 33 -2.20 -20.29 -11.69
CA GLN A 33 -2.75 -20.93 -12.89
C GLN A 33 -2.20 -22.35 -13.07
N GLY A 34 -0.90 -22.56 -12.82
CA GLY A 34 -0.27 -23.88 -12.85
C GLY A 34 -0.85 -24.83 -11.80
N ILE A 35 -1.04 -24.37 -10.56
CA ILE A 35 -1.64 -25.14 -9.46
C ILE A 35 -3.08 -25.57 -9.81
N LEU A 36 -3.86 -24.68 -10.41
CA LEU A 36 -5.27 -24.91 -10.73
C LEU A 36 -5.51 -25.57 -12.10
N SER A 37 -4.46 -25.76 -12.90
CA SER A 37 -4.53 -26.20 -14.31
C SER A 37 -5.25 -27.53 -14.55
N THR A 38 -5.35 -28.39 -13.52
CA THR A 38 -6.07 -29.68 -13.62
C THR A 38 -7.59 -29.51 -13.58
N TYR A 39 -8.07 -28.34 -13.13
CA TYR A 39 -9.47 -28.11 -12.79
C TYR A 39 -10.09 -26.91 -13.51
N LEU A 40 -9.27 -25.90 -13.79
CA LEU A 40 -9.68 -24.66 -14.42
C LEU A 40 -8.72 -24.32 -15.55
N THR A 41 -9.27 -23.78 -16.62
CA THR A 41 -8.50 -23.14 -17.69
C THR A 41 -7.88 -21.84 -17.19
N ALA A 42 -6.83 -21.36 -17.88
CA ALA A 42 -6.20 -20.09 -17.55
C ALA A 42 -7.19 -18.91 -17.59
N ASP A 43 -8.15 -18.94 -18.52
CA ASP A 43 -9.18 -17.90 -18.68
C ASP A 43 -10.20 -17.92 -17.53
N GLU A 44 -10.57 -19.10 -17.04
CA GLU A 44 -11.44 -19.23 -15.86
C GLU A 44 -10.75 -18.74 -14.60
N VAL A 45 -9.46 -19.07 -14.41
CA VAL A 45 -8.67 -18.55 -13.29
C VAL A 45 -8.55 -17.03 -13.39
N ALA A 46 -8.23 -16.50 -14.57
CA ALA A 46 -8.14 -15.06 -14.81
C ALA A 46 -9.47 -14.35 -14.53
N ALA A 47 -10.59 -14.93 -14.96
CA ALA A 47 -11.91 -14.36 -14.73
C ALA A 47 -12.27 -14.30 -13.24
N ARG A 48 -11.95 -15.36 -12.48
CA ARG A 48 -12.17 -15.42 -11.03
C ARG A 48 -11.18 -14.56 -10.24
N ALA A 49 -9.98 -14.35 -10.76
CA ALA A 49 -8.94 -13.56 -10.09
C ALA A 49 -9.19 -12.04 -10.14
N ARG A 50 -10.07 -11.52 -11.01
CA ARG A 50 -10.23 -10.08 -11.27
C ARG A 50 -10.39 -9.25 -9.99
N SER A 51 -11.32 -9.61 -9.12
CA SER A 51 -11.58 -8.88 -7.87
C SER A 51 -10.39 -8.89 -6.92
N VAL A 52 -9.71 -10.03 -6.81
CA VAL A 52 -8.51 -10.18 -5.97
C VAL A 52 -7.34 -9.35 -6.53
N LEU A 53 -7.21 -9.30 -7.86
CA LEU A 53 -6.18 -8.51 -8.52
C LEU A 53 -6.45 -7.00 -8.43
N GLU A 54 -7.71 -6.59 -8.44
CA GLU A 54 -8.12 -5.21 -8.16
C GLU A 54 -7.83 -4.83 -6.71
N GLN A 55 -8.24 -5.67 -5.75
CA GLN A 55 -7.93 -5.48 -4.33
C GLN A 55 -6.42 -5.35 -4.12
N HIS A 56 -5.63 -6.28 -4.67
CA HIS A 56 -4.18 -6.19 -4.65
C HIS A 56 -3.70 -4.87 -5.26
N ALA A 57 -4.25 -4.45 -6.41
CA ALA A 57 -3.82 -3.21 -7.05
C ALA A 57 -4.03 -1.99 -6.16
N HIS A 58 -5.19 -1.90 -5.49
CA HIS A 58 -5.53 -0.80 -4.59
C HIS A 58 -4.69 -0.82 -3.32
N GLU A 59 -4.59 -1.97 -2.66
CA GLU A 59 -3.80 -2.09 -1.43
C GLU A 59 -2.34 -1.77 -1.72
N GLN A 60 -1.80 -2.26 -2.84
CA GLN A 60 -0.41 -2.10 -3.23
C GLN A 60 -0.08 -0.76 -3.90
N LEU A 61 -1.08 0.12 -4.09
CA LEU A 61 -0.93 1.42 -4.74
C LEU A 61 -0.17 1.30 -6.06
N LEU A 62 -0.60 0.39 -6.94
CA LEU A 62 0.10 0.13 -8.19
C LEU A 62 0.11 1.36 -9.09
N GLN A 63 1.29 1.63 -9.65
CA GLN A 63 1.54 2.78 -10.51
C GLN A 63 1.34 2.37 -11.96
N VAL A 64 0.64 3.19 -12.75
CA VAL A 64 0.40 2.94 -14.17
C VAL A 64 0.63 4.21 -15.00
N PRO A 65 1.38 4.15 -16.12
CA PRO A 65 1.70 5.34 -16.92
C PRO A 65 0.49 5.77 -17.76
N ILE A 66 -0.03 6.96 -17.55
CA ILE A 66 -1.17 7.49 -18.29
C ILE A 66 -0.72 8.53 -19.32
N GLN A 67 -1.42 8.62 -20.45
CA GLN A 67 -1.17 9.64 -21.47
C GLN A 67 -2.49 10.19 -22.01
N LEU A 68 -2.61 11.51 -22.05
CA LEU A 68 -3.72 12.23 -22.68
C LEU A 68 -3.15 13.41 -23.49
N ASP A 69 -3.55 13.55 -24.75
CA ASP A 69 -3.16 14.67 -25.63
C ASP A 69 -1.66 14.99 -25.67
N GLY A 70 -0.83 13.94 -25.58
CA GLY A 70 0.64 14.06 -25.57
C GLY A 70 1.27 14.37 -24.22
N GLN A 71 0.47 14.68 -23.19
CA GLN A 71 0.94 14.82 -21.81
C GLN A 71 1.00 13.45 -21.14
N LYS A 72 2.10 13.19 -20.43
CA LYS A 72 2.34 11.92 -19.71
C LYS A 72 2.43 12.20 -18.22
N ASP A 73 1.84 11.33 -17.42
CA ASP A 73 1.97 11.30 -15.96
C ASP A 73 1.83 9.84 -15.49
N GLU A 74 1.93 9.60 -14.19
CA GLU A 74 1.68 8.29 -13.59
C GLU A 74 0.44 8.34 -12.69
N ALA A 75 -0.46 7.38 -12.87
CA ALA A 75 -1.63 7.19 -12.04
C ALA A 75 -1.34 6.18 -10.91
N ILE A 76 -2.04 6.30 -9.79
CA ILE A 76 -2.07 5.29 -8.72
C ILE A 76 -3.43 4.60 -8.73
N LEU A 77 -3.43 3.29 -8.93
CA LEU A 77 -4.62 2.46 -8.77
C LEU A 77 -4.92 2.33 -7.28
N CYS A 78 -6.01 2.95 -6.83
CA CYS A 78 -6.45 2.95 -5.44
C CYS A 78 -7.95 3.17 -5.37
N SER A 79 -8.54 2.82 -4.22
CA SER A 79 -9.97 3.00 -3.99
C SER A 79 -10.39 4.47 -4.07
N SER A 80 -9.52 5.42 -3.70
CA SER A 80 -9.79 6.85 -3.82
C SER A 80 -9.81 7.38 -5.26
N ALA A 81 -9.23 6.64 -6.20
CA ALA A 81 -9.29 6.95 -7.63
C ALA A 81 -10.48 6.28 -8.33
N LYS A 82 -11.06 5.22 -7.75
CA LYS A 82 -12.09 4.39 -8.39
C LYS A 82 -13.45 5.11 -8.41
N MET A 83 -14.06 5.20 -9.58
CA MET A 83 -15.46 5.60 -9.78
C MET A 83 -16.14 4.60 -10.70
N ASP A 84 -17.06 3.82 -10.16
CA ASP A 84 -17.70 2.69 -10.84
C ASP A 84 -16.65 1.75 -11.45
N ASP A 85 -16.64 1.56 -12.78
CA ASP A 85 -15.69 0.73 -13.52
C ASP A 85 -14.42 1.47 -13.98
N GLU A 86 -14.32 2.78 -13.71
CA GLU A 86 -13.20 3.62 -14.15
C GLU A 86 -12.36 4.16 -12.99
N TYR A 87 -11.21 4.74 -13.32
CA TYR A 87 -10.32 5.46 -12.42
C TYR A 87 -10.19 6.91 -12.86
N ILE A 88 -10.14 7.84 -11.90
CA ILE A 88 -9.82 9.25 -12.16
C ILE A 88 -8.33 9.49 -11.92
N HIS A 89 -7.74 10.29 -12.80
CA HIS A 89 -6.45 10.89 -12.52
C HIS A 89 -6.61 12.32 -11.98
N PRO A 90 -6.02 12.69 -10.83
CA PRO A 90 -6.30 13.99 -10.20
C PRO A 90 -5.49 15.16 -10.79
N ARG A 91 -4.33 14.91 -11.43
CA ARG A 91 -3.52 15.96 -12.08
C ARG A 91 -3.90 16.18 -13.54
N LEU A 92 -3.75 15.14 -14.36
CA LEU A 92 -4.32 15.04 -15.70
C LEU A 92 -5.83 14.83 -15.59
N PRO A 93 -6.68 15.75 -16.08
CA PRO A 93 -8.13 15.63 -15.95
C PRO A 93 -8.68 14.59 -16.93
N CYS A 94 -8.53 13.32 -16.57
CA CYS A 94 -8.99 12.18 -17.36
C CYS A 94 -9.53 11.06 -16.49
N ARG A 95 -10.39 10.24 -17.10
CA ARG A 95 -10.86 8.96 -16.61
C ARG A 95 -10.27 7.85 -17.45
N PHE A 96 -10.01 6.69 -16.86
CA PHE A 96 -9.49 5.54 -17.59
C PHE A 96 -9.94 4.21 -17.00
N THR A 97 -9.99 3.17 -17.84
CA THR A 97 -10.21 1.79 -17.40
C THR A 97 -8.87 1.06 -17.27
N TYR A 98 -8.83 0.01 -16.45
CA TYR A 98 -7.63 -0.80 -16.26
C TYR A 98 -7.97 -2.29 -16.18
N ASP A 99 -7.32 -3.10 -17.00
CA ASP A 99 -7.41 -4.55 -16.92
C ASP A 99 -6.38 -5.10 -15.93
N HIS A 100 -6.87 -5.48 -14.75
CA HIS A 100 -6.04 -6.03 -13.67
C HIS A 100 -5.39 -7.38 -14.00
N VAL A 101 -5.93 -8.15 -14.95
CA VAL A 101 -5.35 -9.42 -15.40
C VAL A 101 -4.22 -9.14 -16.38
N GLN A 102 -4.49 -8.34 -17.42
CA GLN A 102 -3.54 -8.08 -18.51
C GLN A 102 -2.47 -7.03 -18.14
N GLU A 103 -2.68 -6.27 -17.08
CA GLU A 103 -1.85 -5.11 -16.71
C GLU A 103 -1.85 -4.00 -17.76
N THR A 104 -2.99 -3.77 -18.41
CA THR A 104 -3.11 -2.80 -19.50
C THR A 104 -4.11 -1.71 -19.18
N ILE A 105 -3.75 -0.49 -19.53
CA ILE A 105 -4.68 0.64 -19.55
C ILE A 105 -5.62 0.47 -20.74
N GLY A 106 -6.91 0.65 -20.49
CA GLY A 106 -7.94 0.66 -21.51
C GLY A 106 -8.15 2.04 -22.10
N GLU A 107 -9.41 2.41 -22.32
CA GLU A 107 -9.77 3.73 -22.84
C GLU A 107 -9.41 4.83 -21.84
N VAL A 108 -8.87 5.95 -22.36
CA VAL A 108 -8.54 7.16 -21.60
C VAL A 108 -9.35 8.32 -22.16
N THR A 109 -10.23 8.87 -21.33
CA THR A 109 -11.21 9.87 -21.75
C THR A 109 -11.01 11.15 -20.94
N ALA A 110 -10.88 12.29 -21.62
CA ALA A 110 -10.79 13.58 -20.95
C ALA A 110 -12.07 13.88 -20.15
N CYS A 111 -11.91 14.45 -18.95
CA CYS A 111 -13.02 14.91 -18.13
C CYS A 111 -12.82 16.39 -17.74
N PRO A 112 -13.90 17.15 -17.47
CA PRO A 112 -13.75 18.53 -17.01
C PRO A 112 -12.96 18.58 -15.70
N LYS A 113 -11.95 19.45 -15.63
CA LYS A 113 -11.21 19.69 -14.38
C LYS A 113 -12.09 20.51 -13.42
N PRO A 114 -12.34 20.05 -12.19
CA PRO A 114 -13.02 20.86 -11.19
C PRO A 114 -12.24 22.16 -10.92
N THR A 115 -12.93 23.23 -10.54
CA THR A 115 -12.30 24.54 -10.25
C THR A 115 -12.75 25.12 -8.91
N ASP A 116 -13.42 24.29 -8.10
CA ASP A 116 -13.94 24.68 -6.80
C ASP A 116 -12.81 24.88 -5.76
N ALA A 117 -13.18 25.38 -4.58
CA ALA A 117 -12.22 25.57 -3.50
C ALA A 117 -11.55 24.25 -3.07
N LYS A 118 -12.27 23.13 -3.17
CA LYS A 118 -11.77 21.79 -2.84
C LYS A 118 -10.63 21.38 -3.75
N GLU A 119 -10.80 21.52 -5.08
CA GLU A 119 -9.74 21.20 -6.04
C GLU A 119 -8.54 22.15 -5.91
N ARG A 120 -8.76 23.44 -5.62
CA ARG A 120 -7.65 24.37 -5.36
C ARG A 120 -6.80 23.95 -4.16
N LEU A 121 -7.44 23.54 -3.07
CA LEU A 121 -6.72 23.02 -1.89
C LEU A 121 -6.02 21.69 -2.20
N ARG A 122 -6.71 20.75 -2.85
CA ARG A 122 -6.14 19.45 -3.26
C ARG A 122 -4.88 19.67 -4.11
N ALA A 123 -4.96 20.54 -5.11
CA ALA A 123 -3.83 20.86 -5.99
C ALA A 123 -2.66 21.50 -5.24
N ALA A 124 -2.91 22.41 -4.30
CA ALA A 124 -1.86 23.02 -3.48
C ALA A 124 -1.15 22.00 -2.58
N VAL A 125 -1.91 21.09 -1.94
CA VAL A 125 -1.35 19.99 -1.15
C VAL A 125 -0.56 19.02 -2.02
N ASP A 126 -1.10 18.66 -3.19
CA ASP A 126 -0.46 17.77 -4.16
C ASP A 126 0.86 18.31 -4.70
N GLU A 127 0.95 19.62 -4.95
CA GLU A 127 2.20 20.29 -5.37
C GLU A 127 3.27 20.19 -4.29
N LYS A 128 2.94 20.53 -3.05
CA LYS A 128 3.85 20.43 -1.90
C LYS A 128 4.27 18.98 -1.63
N LEU A 129 3.33 18.04 -1.72
CA LEU A 129 3.62 16.61 -1.60
C LEU A 129 4.52 16.09 -2.71
N SER A 130 4.37 16.59 -3.93
CA SER A 130 5.26 16.24 -5.05
C SER A 130 6.68 16.72 -4.81
N GLN A 131 6.85 17.94 -4.29
CA GLN A 131 8.15 18.49 -3.91
C GLN A 131 8.80 17.67 -2.79
N TYR A 132 8.05 17.33 -1.75
CA TYR A 132 8.49 16.45 -0.68
C TYR A 132 8.92 15.08 -1.22
N VAL A 133 8.11 14.43 -2.04
CA VAL A 133 8.45 13.12 -2.62
C VAL A 133 9.70 13.19 -3.50
N TYR A 134 9.88 14.26 -4.28
CA TYR A 134 11.09 14.47 -5.07
C TYR A 134 12.35 14.54 -4.20
N GLU A 135 12.27 15.19 -3.04
CA GLU A 135 13.40 15.35 -2.11
C GLU A 135 13.75 14.04 -1.37
N TYR A 136 12.74 13.30 -0.90
CA TYR A 136 12.96 12.15 0.00
C TYR A 136 12.83 10.77 -0.67
N TYR A 137 12.19 10.67 -1.84
CA TYR A 137 11.91 9.41 -2.53
C TYR A 137 12.36 9.44 -4.00
N HIS A 138 13.60 9.01 -4.25
CA HIS A 138 14.24 9.10 -5.57
C HIS A 138 13.49 8.39 -6.73
N THR A 139 12.71 7.35 -6.42
CA THR A 139 11.85 6.63 -7.37
C THR A 139 10.40 6.61 -6.88
N GLY A 140 10.04 7.58 -6.05
CA GLY A 140 8.71 7.72 -5.50
C GLY A 140 7.82 8.60 -6.36
N MET A 141 6.53 8.38 -6.23
CA MET A 141 5.49 9.27 -6.71
C MET A 141 4.45 9.46 -5.62
N SER A 142 3.64 10.50 -5.79
CA SER A 142 2.48 10.76 -4.94
C SER A 142 1.29 11.18 -5.79
N LEU A 143 0.10 11.01 -5.23
CA LEU A 143 -1.13 11.66 -5.69
C LEU A 143 -1.99 12.02 -4.49
N THR A 144 -2.60 13.20 -4.54
CA THR A 144 -3.63 13.63 -3.59
C THR A 144 -5.00 13.61 -4.26
N PHE A 145 -5.98 13.00 -3.60
CA PHE A 145 -7.38 12.92 -3.99
C PHE A 145 -8.25 13.75 -3.04
N ALA A 146 -9.33 14.33 -3.55
CA ALA A 146 -10.35 14.99 -2.74
C ALA A 146 -11.65 14.19 -2.81
N GLN A 147 -12.19 13.78 -1.67
CA GLN A 147 -13.41 12.97 -1.57
C GLN A 147 -14.42 13.67 -0.67
N GLY A 148 -15.72 13.58 -0.99
CA GLY A 148 -16.76 14.05 -0.09
C GLY A 148 -16.66 13.32 1.26
N SER A 149 -16.88 14.02 2.38
CA SER A 149 -16.79 13.38 3.69
C SER A 149 -17.85 12.29 3.81
N VAL A 150 -17.41 11.06 4.09
CA VAL A 150 -18.29 9.88 4.28
C VAL A 150 -18.89 9.84 5.70
N ALA A 151 -18.86 10.95 6.43
CA ALA A 151 -19.51 11.04 7.73
C ALA A 151 -21.04 11.09 7.55
N ALA A 152 -21.68 9.94 7.78
CA ALA A 152 -23.12 9.69 7.95
C ALA A 152 -23.94 9.27 6.72
N GLU A 153 -23.54 8.20 6.01
CA GLU A 153 -24.49 7.32 5.32
C GLU A 153 -25.15 6.34 6.31
N SER A 154 -25.94 6.89 7.25
CA SER A 154 -26.91 6.13 8.04
C SER A 154 -27.91 7.09 8.68
N ALA A 155 -28.69 7.78 7.84
CA ALA A 155 -29.94 8.41 8.25
C ALA A 155 -30.91 8.36 7.05
N GLU A 156 -31.97 7.57 7.19
CA GLU A 156 -33.05 7.45 6.21
C GLU A 156 -33.71 8.82 5.93
N PRO A 157 -34.21 9.07 4.70
CA PRO A 157 -34.87 10.31 4.38
C PRO A 157 -36.31 10.31 4.91
N THR A 158 -36.57 11.03 6.01
CA THR A 158 -37.95 11.40 6.37
C THR A 158 -38.42 12.54 5.47
N GLN A 159 -39.37 12.23 4.59
CA GLN A 159 -40.16 13.21 3.86
C GLN A 159 -40.93 14.10 4.84
N ASN A 160 -40.86 15.42 4.67
CA ASN A 160 -41.92 16.35 5.06
C ASN A 160 -41.94 17.49 4.04
N GLU A 161 -43.08 17.63 3.38
CA GLU A 161 -43.45 18.81 2.58
C GLU A 161 -43.92 19.93 3.52
N ASP A 162 -43.47 21.16 3.27
CA ASP A 162 -44.30 22.38 3.32
C ASP A 162 -43.44 23.61 2.94
N GLY A 163 -43.94 24.43 2.01
CA GLY A 163 -43.21 25.55 1.42
C GLY A 163 -43.24 26.87 2.19
N ASN A 164 -42.26 27.74 1.93
CA ASN A 164 -42.46 29.13 1.47
C ASN A 164 -41.10 29.81 1.17
N ASP A 165 -41.16 30.74 0.22
CA ASP A 165 -40.17 31.59 -0.43
C ASP A 165 -39.29 32.45 0.51
N SER A 166 -37.98 32.57 0.21
CA SER A 166 -37.25 33.85 0.25
C SER A 166 -35.81 33.74 -0.27
N LEU A 167 -35.51 34.67 -1.17
CA LEU A 167 -34.23 34.95 -1.81
C LEU A 167 -33.11 35.23 -0.78
N GLY A 168 -32.17 34.29 -0.66
CA GLY A 168 -30.94 34.43 0.12
C GLY A 168 -29.72 33.97 -0.70
N THR A 169 -28.85 34.90 -1.04
CA THR A 169 -27.55 34.63 -1.66
C THR A 169 -26.65 33.94 -0.64
N HIS A 170 -26.66 32.60 -0.59
CA HIS A 170 -25.73 31.83 0.23
C HIS A 170 -24.35 31.74 -0.46
N PRO A 171 -23.24 32.07 0.23
CA PRO A 171 -21.91 31.82 -0.31
C PRO A 171 -21.62 30.31 -0.37
N ALA A 172 -20.75 29.94 -1.31
CA ALA A 172 -20.36 28.58 -1.68
C ALA A 172 -20.27 27.57 -0.52
N SER A 173 -21.11 26.53 -0.62
CA SER A 173 -21.12 25.22 0.04
C SER A 173 -19.90 24.85 0.94
N ASP A 174 -20.11 24.91 2.25
CA ASP A 174 -19.21 24.45 3.31
C ASP A 174 -19.37 22.92 3.53
N VAL A 175 -19.36 22.14 2.45
CA VAL A 175 -19.56 20.69 2.52
C VAL A 175 -18.26 20.04 3.00
N PRO A 176 -18.30 19.27 4.10
CA PRO A 176 -17.10 18.65 4.63
C PRO A 176 -16.51 17.66 3.63
N PHE A 177 -15.18 17.64 3.55
CA PHE A 177 -14.46 16.76 2.61
C PHE A 177 -13.12 16.34 3.19
N THR A 178 -12.61 15.22 2.68
CA THR A 178 -11.31 14.68 3.06
C THR A 178 -10.32 14.77 1.91
N LEU A 179 -9.05 14.93 2.26
CA LEU A 179 -7.94 14.76 1.35
C LEU A 179 -7.28 13.42 1.63
N THR A 180 -7.16 12.58 0.61
CA THR A 180 -6.44 11.31 0.68
C THR A 180 -5.13 11.45 -0.08
N LEU A 181 -4.01 11.40 0.62
CA LEU A 181 -2.66 11.52 0.09
C LEU A 181 -2.04 10.12 0.05
N HIS A 182 -1.57 9.72 -1.13
CA HIS A 182 -0.79 8.50 -1.30
C HIS A 182 0.65 8.85 -1.68
N ILE A 183 1.61 8.19 -1.03
CA ILE A 183 3.02 8.16 -1.43
C ILE A 183 3.38 6.71 -1.71
N VAL A 184 4.00 6.43 -2.85
CA VAL A 184 4.47 5.09 -3.18
C VAL A 184 5.88 5.16 -3.76
N GLY A 185 6.80 4.42 -3.16
CA GLY A 185 8.18 4.27 -3.61
C GLY A 185 8.46 2.81 -3.93
N ASN A 186 8.78 2.52 -5.19
CA ASN A 186 9.14 1.18 -5.61
C ASN A 186 10.61 1.14 -6.01
N LYS A 187 11.31 0.08 -5.58
CA LYS A 187 12.65 -0.22 -6.06
C LYS A 187 12.85 -1.72 -6.07
N TYR A 188 13.13 -2.29 -7.23
CA TYR A 188 13.38 -3.72 -7.34
C TYR A 188 14.35 -4.00 -8.47
N ASN A 189 15.14 -5.06 -8.30
CA ASN A 189 15.97 -5.64 -9.33
C ASN A 189 15.82 -7.16 -9.22
N LEU A 190 14.80 -7.68 -9.90
CA LEU A 190 14.44 -9.10 -9.82
C LEU A 190 15.55 -10.00 -10.39
N ARG A 191 16.35 -9.49 -11.34
CA ARG A 191 17.55 -10.18 -11.84
C ARG A 191 18.61 -10.38 -10.77
N ASN A 192 18.68 -9.46 -9.81
CA ASN A 192 19.54 -9.53 -8.64
C ASN A 192 18.77 -10.00 -7.38
N PHE A 193 17.62 -10.64 -7.57
CA PHE A 193 16.86 -11.31 -6.52
C PHE A 193 16.38 -10.42 -5.37
N TRP A 194 16.04 -9.15 -5.62
CA TRP A 194 15.44 -8.30 -4.58
C TRP A 194 14.36 -7.36 -5.08
N ALA A 195 13.42 -7.08 -4.18
CA ALA A 195 12.37 -6.09 -4.37
C ALA A 195 12.07 -5.36 -3.06
N GLY A 196 11.66 -4.10 -3.20
CA GLY A 196 11.31 -3.22 -2.10
C GLY A 196 10.19 -2.27 -2.50
N ARG A 197 9.27 -2.04 -1.57
CA ARG A 197 8.16 -1.11 -1.70
C ARG A 197 7.93 -0.37 -0.40
N TRP A 198 7.75 0.92 -0.51
CA TRP A 198 7.22 1.81 0.49
C TRP A 198 5.85 2.32 0.04
N ARG A 199 4.88 2.36 0.94
CA ARG A 199 3.55 2.95 0.74
C ARG A 199 3.20 3.77 1.97
N SER A 200 2.76 5.01 1.77
CA SER A 200 2.11 5.81 2.81
C SER A 200 0.73 6.23 2.34
N THR A 201 -0.25 6.17 3.24
CA THR A 201 -1.59 6.71 3.03
C THR A 201 -1.94 7.61 4.20
N TYR A 202 -2.31 8.84 3.89
CA TYR A 202 -2.78 9.83 4.87
C TYR A 202 -4.16 10.32 4.45
N VAL A 203 -5.12 10.31 5.37
CA VAL A 203 -6.44 10.89 5.16
C VAL A 203 -6.58 12.05 6.12
N VAL A 204 -6.78 13.25 5.57
CA VAL A 204 -6.94 14.49 6.33
C VAL A 204 -8.38 14.93 6.24
N ASP A 205 -9.03 15.10 7.38
CA ASP A 205 -10.28 15.83 7.48
C ASP A 205 -9.97 17.33 7.47
N VAL A 206 -10.38 18.02 6.41
CA VAL A 206 -10.05 19.43 6.18
C VAL A 206 -10.77 20.33 7.18
N ASN A 207 -12.00 19.96 7.57
CA ASN A 207 -12.83 20.74 8.47
C ASN A 207 -12.38 20.56 9.92
N ALA A 208 -12.09 19.32 10.31
CA ALA A 208 -11.58 19.01 11.64
C ALA A 208 -10.07 19.30 11.80
N ARG A 209 -9.35 19.56 10.70
CA ARG A 209 -7.89 19.77 10.67
C ARG A 209 -7.11 18.67 11.38
N THR A 210 -7.52 17.42 11.15
CA THR A 210 -6.91 16.23 11.77
C THR A 210 -6.65 15.14 10.72
N PHE A 211 -5.69 14.27 11.00
CA PHE A 211 -5.53 13.04 10.25
C PHE A 211 -6.52 11.99 10.78
N SER A 212 -7.53 11.65 9.99
CA SER A 212 -8.46 10.56 10.32
C SER A 212 -7.82 9.19 10.09
N HIS A 213 -6.83 9.11 9.20
CA HIS A 213 -6.03 7.91 8.97
C HIS A 213 -4.59 8.27 8.61
N ALA A 214 -3.65 7.50 9.14
CA ALA A 214 -2.24 7.60 8.79
C ALA A 214 -1.62 6.21 8.84
N GLN A 215 -1.02 5.77 7.73
CA GLN A 215 -0.43 4.46 7.64
C GLN A 215 0.79 4.46 6.74
N ILE A 216 1.88 3.85 7.22
CA ILE A 216 3.04 3.50 6.41
C ILE A 216 3.13 1.97 6.35
N GLN A 217 3.42 1.45 5.16
CA GLN A 217 3.70 0.03 4.92
C GLN A 217 4.99 -0.13 4.13
N ILE A 218 5.87 -0.99 4.62
CA ILE A 218 7.13 -1.35 3.98
C ILE A 218 7.12 -2.84 3.70
N GLN A 219 7.50 -3.20 2.48
CA GLN A 219 7.69 -4.58 2.08
C GLN A 219 9.03 -4.72 1.39
N THR A 220 9.87 -5.64 1.86
CA THR A 220 11.08 -6.06 1.14
C THR A 220 11.09 -7.57 0.95
N HIS A 221 11.71 -8.00 -0.14
CA HIS A 221 11.84 -9.40 -0.51
C HIS A 221 13.22 -9.61 -1.11
N TYR A 222 14.01 -10.51 -0.52
CA TYR A 222 15.29 -10.98 -1.06
C TYR A 222 15.21 -12.50 -1.22
N PHE A 223 15.52 -13.00 -2.41
CA PHE A 223 15.24 -14.38 -2.80
C PHE A 223 16.39 -15.10 -3.52
N GLU A 224 17.63 -14.70 -3.24
CA GLU A 224 18.81 -15.43 -3.72
C GLU A 224 19.12 -16.60 -2.76
N ASN A 225 19.00 -17.84 -3.24
CA ASN A 225 19.26 -19.06 -2.46
C ASN A 225 18.46 -19.17 -1.14
N GLY A 226 17.30 -18.51 -1.07
CA GLY A 226 16.45 -18.46 0.11
C GLY A 226 15.24 -17.56 -0.14
N ASN A 227 14.44 -17.33 0.89
CA ASN A 227 13.33 -16.37 0.86
C ASN A 227 13.34 -15.59 2.17
N VAL A 228 13.75 -14.32 2.11
CA VAL A 228 13.79 -13.41 3.25
C VAL A 228 12.90 -12.23 2.93
N GLN A 229 11.91 -11.98 3.78
CA GLN A 229 11.00 -10.86 3.63
C GLN A 229 10.97 -10.01 4.90
N MET A 230 10.79 -8.71 4.72
CA MET A 230 10.46 -7.79 5.78
C MET A 230 9.12 -7.15 5.47
N HIS A 231 8.19 -7.24 6.41
CA HIS A 231 6.91 -6.54 6.36
C HIS A 231 6.86 -5.63 7.59
N GLY A 232 6.69 -4.34 7.36
CA GLY A 232 6.56 -3.33 8.42
C GLY A 232 5.31 -2.51 8.21
N THR A 233 4.55 -2.28 9.28
CA THR A 233 3.39 -1.39 9.27
C THR A 233 3.50 -0.41 10.43
N CYS A 234 3.22 0.86 10.17
CA CYS A 234 3.15 1.94 11.16
C CYS A 234 1.81 2.64 11.04
N GLN A 235 1.06 2.77 12.14
CA GLN A 235 -0.21 3.50 12.22
C GLN A 235 -0.38 4.35 13.50
N PRO A 236 0.62 5.10 14.01
CA PRO A 236 0.40 6.03 15.10
C PRO A 236 -0.54 7.18 14.69
N SER A 237 -1.27 7.71 15.66
CA SER A 237 -2.05 8.94 15.50
C SER A 237 -1.12 10.12 15.25
N LEU A 238 -1.30 10.80 14.12
CA LEU A 238 -0.70 12.11 13.86
C LEU A 238 -1.37 13.19 14.72
N PRO A 239 -0.65 14.24 15.13
CA PRO A 239 -1.22 15.33 15.91
C PRO A 239 -2.23 16.16 15.08
N THR A 240 -3.10 16.89 15.78
CA THR A 240 -3.96 17.92 15.17
C THR A 240 -3.11 19.00 14.52
N LEU A 241 -3.54 19.47 13.35
CA LEU A 241 -2.85 20.52 12.59
C LEU A 241 -3.08 21.88 13.27
N ILE A 242 -2.03 22.70 13.32
CA ILE A 242 -2.04 23.98 14.04
C ILE A 242 -2.78 25.03 13.19
N ASP A 243 -3.71 25.77 13.81
CA ASP A 243 -4.60 26.65 13.06
C ASP A 243 -3.94 27.86 12.39
N THR A 244 -2.76 28.25 12.87
CA THR A 244 -2.03 29.45 12.46
C THR A 244 -1.20 29.27 11.18
N GLU A 245 -1.02 28.03 10.73
CA GLU A 245 -0.22 27.71 9.54
C GLU A 245 -1.11 27.53 8.30
N ASP A 246 -0.51 27.72 7.12
CA ASP A 246 -1.17 27.33 5.88
C ASP A 246 -1.36 25.81 5.87
N LEU A 247 -2.57 25.35 5.56
CA LEU A 247 -2.96 23.96 5.76
C LEU A 247 -2.07 22.96 4.98
N PRO A 248 -1.69 23.21 3.71
CA PRO A 248 -0.70 22.40 3.01
C PRO A 248 0.63 22.27 3.76
N ASP A 249 1.20 23.37 4.23
CA ASP A 249 2.49 23.36 4.93
C ASP A 249 2.41 22.61 6.28
N ALA A 250 1.31 22.77 7.00
CA ALA A 250 1.05 22.05 8.25
C ALA A 250 0.95 20.53 8.01
N ILE A 251 0.22 20.10 6.97
CA ILE A 251 0.09 18.68 6.58
C ILE A 251 1.46 18.08 6.29
N LEU A 252 2.26 18.75 5.46
CA LEU A 252 3.55 18.22 5.04
C LEU A 252 4.58 18.21 6.16
N SER A 253 4.57 19.20 7.04
CA SER A 253 5.42 19.22 8.24
C SER A 253 5.09 18.06 9.18
N ALA A 254 3.81 17.76 9.38
CA ALA A 254 3.36 16.62 10.18
C ALA A 254 3.76 15.28 9.55
N ILE A 255 3.57 15.11 8.23
CA ILE A 255 3.99 13.90 7.50
C ILE A 255 5.50 13.71 7.58
N CYS A 256 6.30 14.76 7.37
CA CYS A 256 7.76 14.69 7.43
C CYS A 256 8.26 14.22 8.80
N ALA A 257 7.77 14.85 9.89
CA ALA A 257 8.14 14.47 11.24
C ALA A 257 7.78 13.01 11.55
N TYR A 258 6.62 12.56 11.09
CA TYR A 258 6.11 11.20 11.28
C TYR A 258 6.91 10.15 10.51
N GLU A 259 7.18 10.39 9.22
CA GLU A 259 7.98 9.48 8.40
C GLU A 259 9.43 9.40 8.90
N GLN A 260 10.02 10.52 9.31
CA GLN A 260 11.36 10.56 9.89
C GLN A 260 11.44 9.77 11.21
N ALA A 261 10.45 9.93 12.08
CA ALA A 261 10.36 9.17 13.33
C ALA A 261 10.25 7.67 13.07
N TYR A 262 9.40 7.27 12.11
CA TYR A 262 9.25 5.85 11.78
C TYR A 262 10.52 5.26 11.14
N GLN A 263 11.16 5.99 10.23
CA GLN A 263 12.43 5.55 9.63
C GLN A 263 13.52 5.36 10.69
N GLY A 264 13.63 6.27 11.66
CA GLY A 264 14.53 6.14 12.80
C GLY A 264 14.26 4.86 13.61
N GLN A 265 12.99 4.62 13.96
CA GLN A 265 12.58 3.40 14.66
C GLN A 265 12.90 2.12 13.89
N LEU A 266 12.72 2.13 12.56
CA LEU A 266 13.05 0.98 11.72
C LEU A 266 14.56 0.70 11.73
N CYS A 267 15.40 1.73 11.61
CA CYS A 267 16.85 1.60 11.67
C CYS A 267 17.33 1.04 13.02
N GLU A 268 16.76 1.52 14.12
CA GLU A 268 17.04 1.01 15.47
C GLU A 268 16.57 -0.44 15.64
N ALA A 269 15.37 -0.77 15.15
CA ALA A 269 14.82 -2.12 15.22
C ALA A 269 15.72 -3.13 14.47
N VAL A 270 16.15 -2.79 13.25
CA VAL A 270 17.07 -3.63 12.45
C VAL A 270 18.42 -3.78 13.16
N SER A 271 18.96 -2.70 13.73
CA SER A 271 20.23 -2.75 14.49
C SER A 271 20.11 -3.65 15.72
N ARG A 272 19.01 -3.54 16.47
CA ARG A 272 18.72 -4.39 17.65
C ARG A 272 18.58 -5.87 17.27
N LEU A 273 17.95 -6.17 16.14
CA LEU A 273 17.84 -7.55 15.63
C LEU A 273 19.22 -8.14 15.36
N ARG A 274 20.09 -7.40 14.65
CA ARG A 274 21.47 -7.80 14.33
C ARG A 274 22.32 -8.02 15.58
N ASP A 275 22.27 -7.06 16.51
CA ASP A 275 23.27 -6.98 17.57
C ASP A 275 22.91 -7.82 18.80
N SER A 276 21.62 -8.09 19.01
CA SER A 276 21.10 -8.81 20.19
C SER A 276 20.25 -10.03 19.83
N ALA A 277 19.11 -9.82 19.15
CA ALA A 277 18.10 -10.87 19.01
C ALA A 277 18.60 -12.13 18.29
N PHE A 278 19.29 -11.98 17.15
CA PHE A 278 19.82 -13.13 16.42
C PHE A 278 20.94 -13.86 17.18
N LYS A 279 21.76 -13.12 17.94
CA LYS A 279 22.82 -13.73 18.77
C LYS A 279 22.26 -14.52 19.95
N ALA A 280 21.11 -14.10 20.48
CA ALA A 280 20.40 -14.81 21.53
C ALA A 280 19.80 -16.13 21.04
N LEU A 281 19.32 -16.18 19.78
CA LEU A 281 18.81 -17.41 19.16
C LEU A 281 19.91 -18.42 18.89
N ARG A 282 21.01 -17.99 18.24
CA ARG A 282 22.14 -18.86 17.93
C ARG A 282 23.44 -18.09 17.99
N ARG A 283 24.32 -18.55 18.89
CA ARG A 283 25.67 -18.01 19.00
C ARG A 283 26.50 -18.43 17.78
N THR A 284 27.35 -17.53 17.30
CA THR A 284 28.33 -17.85 16.24
C THR A 284 29.30 -18.95 16.68
N LEU A 285 29.68 -18.95 17.97
CA LEU A 285 30.50 -19.98 18.60
C LEU A 285 29.90 -20.39 19.96
N PRO A 286 30.14 -21.63 20.40
CA PRO A 286 29.92 -22.05 21.79
C PRO A 286 30.51 -21.08 22.81
N ILE A 287 30.09 -21.19 24.07
CA ILE A 287 30.59 -20.32 25.17
C ILE A 287 32.11 -20.40 25.30
N THR A 288 32.69 -21.56 25.01
CA THR A 288 34.14 -21.82 24.98
C THR A 288 34.90 -21.02 23.92
N ARG A 289 34.20 -20.36 22.98
CA ARG A 289 34.78 -19.65 21.83
C ARG A 289 35.63 -20.55 20.93
N GLN A 290 35.34 -21.85 20.91
CA GLN A 290 35.98 -22.84 20.05
C GLN A 290 34.91 -23.65 19.32
N LYS A 291 35.25 -24.21 18.16
CA LYS A 291 34.37 -25.18 17.47
C LYS A 291 34.15 -26.39 18.38
N ILE A 292 33.01 -27.05 18.21
CA ILE A 292 32.69 -28.27 18.97
C ILE A 292 33.72 -29.34 18.61
N ASP A 293 34.33 -29.90 19.64
CA ASP A 293 35.19 -31.08 19.54
C ASP A 293 34.29 -32.32 19.60
N TRP A 294 33.96 -32.87 18.43
CA TRP A 294 33.03 -33.98 18.31
C TRP A 294 33.56 -35.27 18.97
N ASP A 295 34.87 -35.50 18.97
CA ASP A 295 35.48 -36.68 19.58
C ASP A 295 35.29 -36.68 21.10
N LYS A 296 35.44 -35.51 21.74
CA LYS A 296 35.13 -35.34 23.16
C LYS A 296 33.66 -35.57 23.47
N VAL A 297 32.75 -35.04 22.65
CA VAL A 297 31.30 -35.18 22.87
C VAL A 297 30.88 -36.66 22.86
N VAL A 298 31.40 -37.45 21.91
CA VAL A 298 31.11 -38.89 21.82
C VAL A 298 31.71 -39.64 23.02
N SER A 299 32.94 -39.31 23.40
CA SER A 299 33.63 -39.94 24.53
C SER A 299 32.95 -39.68 25.88
N TYR A 300 32.46 -38.46 26.12
CA TYR A 300 31.70 -38.13 27.33
C TYR A 300 30.36 -38.86 27.40
N LYS A 301 29.67 -39.03 26.25
CA LYS A 301 28.43 -39.81 26.19
C LYS A 301 28.67 -41.27 26.58
N LEU A 302 29.69 -41.90 25.98
CA LEU A 302 30.09 -43.27 26.32
C LEU A 302 30.45 -43.41 27.81
N GLY A 303 31.22 -42.46 28.34
CA GLY A 303 31.61 -42.44 29.75
C GLY A 303 30.40 -42.34 30.71
N SER A 304 29.39 -41.53 30.36
CA SER A 304 28.15 -41.41 31.15
C SER A 304 27.27 -42.66 31.09
N GLU A 305 27.23 -43.36 29.95
CA GLU A 305 26.50 -44.63 29.80
C GLU A 305 27.19 -45.79 30.53
N LEU A 306 28.52 -45.77 30.60
CA LEU A 306 29.32 -46.73 31.37
C LEU A 306 29.23 -46.49 32.89
N ALA A 307 29.06 -45.24 33.34
CA ALA A 307 28.93 -44.89 34.75
C ALA A 307 27.52 -45.13 35.33
N ASN A 308 26.50 -45.27 34.48
CA ASN A 308 25.10 -45.56 34.86
C ASN A 308 24.75 -47.06 34.81
N LYS A 309 25.75 -47.95 34.70
CA LYS A 309 25.63 -49.40 34.86
C LYS A 309 26.22 -49.84 36.19
#